data_AF-A0A0F0KTI9-F1
#
_entry.id   AF-A0A0F0KTI9-F1
#
_cell.length_a   1.000
_cell.length_b   1.000
_cell.length_c   1.000
_cell.angle_alpha   90.00
_cell.angle_beta   90.00
_cell.angle_gamma   90.00
#
_symmetry.space_group_name_H-M   'P 1'
#
loop_
_entity.id
_entity.type
_entity.pdbx_description
1 polymer ?
#
loop_
_entity_poly.entity_id
_entity_poly.type
_entity_poly.pdbx_seq_one_letter_code
_entity_poly.pdbx_strand_id
1 'polypeptide(L)'
;MTFTCPLGHDYETTPANRTRGSQCLVCTHQVVNPSTCLATVAPEVAAMWHETMNGDLTPRDVFPGSSAKAWWKCVNGCDYDGVIAKRVEGVGCRYCSNRAVSKKNCMRVTRPDLAAEFHPWKNGERTPGSVVAGTSHKLWWLCTPHGHDWDVSGDHRVRSGTGCPYCSGKKVWVGFNDMATTRPEMTAEFSLSRNGDLTPQDVVAGTGKRIWWECQTCGHDWPSTGDSRANSKRGFKECAQRKRSRA
;
A
#
# COMPACT_ATOMS: atom_id res chain seq x y z
N MET A 1 47.15 -0.34 36.77
CA MET A 1 47.82 0.98 36.72
C MET A 1 46.96 1.86 35.83
N THR A 2 46.64 3.07 36.27
CA THR A 2 45.84 4.01 35.49
C THR A 2 46.72 4.72 34.48
N PHE A 3 46.23 4.89 33.27
CA PHE A 3 46.92 5.58 32.20
C PHE A 3 45.99 6.59 31.53
N THR A 4 46.52 7.74 31.15
CA THR A 4 45.77 8.77 30.44
C THR A 4 46.10 8.71 28.94
N CYS A 5 45.08 8.73 28.08
CA CYS A 5 45.27 8.79 26.63
C CYS A 5 45.57 10.23 26.16
N PRO A 6 45.98 10.46 24.89
CA PRO A 6 46.23 11.82 24.37
C PRO A 6 45.00 12.75 24.41
N LEU A 7 43.79 12.19 24.51
CA LEU A 7 42.54 12.93 24.64
C LEU A 7 42.11 13.15 26.10
N GLY A 8 42.95 12.78 27.07
CA GLY A 8 42.71 13.04 28.50
C GLY A 8 41.81 12.02 29.20
N HIS A 9 41.50 10.87 28.58
CA HIS A 9 40.71 9.81 29.23
C HIS A 9 41.59 8.90 30.06
N ASP A 10 41.23 8.73 31.33
CA ASP A 10 41.85 7.75 32.21
C ASP A 10 41.27 6.36 31.96
N TYR A 11 42.14 5.36 31.82
CA TYR A 11 41.77 3.96 31.64
C TYR A 11 42.71 3.02 32.39
N GLU A 12 42.19 1.89 32.83
CA GLU A 12 42.97 0.85 33.50
C GLU A 12 43.49 -0.17 32.51
N THR A 13 44.80 -0.41 32.53
CA THR A 13 45.41 -1.55 31.83
C THR A 13 46.73 -1.94 32.52
N THR A 14 47.38 -3.01 32.05
CA THR A 14 48.72 -3.39 32.51
C THR A 14 49.79 -2.79 31.59
N PRO A 15 51.02 -2.48 32.08
CA PRO A 15 52.09 -2.00 31.22
C PRO A 15 52.36 -2.91 30.01
N ALA A 16 52.27 -4.23 30.20
CA ALA A 16 52.43 -5.23 29.14
C ALA A 16 51.30 -5.18 28.08
N ASN A 17 50.05 -4.94 28.48
CA ASN A 17 48.94 -4.78 27.54
C ASN A 17 49.03 -3.43 26.81
N ARG A 18 49.50 -2.38 27.48
CA ARG A 18 49.74 -1.06 26.85
C ARG A 18 50.79 -1.14 25.74
N THR A 19 51.91 -1.83 25.94
CA THR A 19 52.93 -2.01 24.88
C THR A 19 52.46 -2.86 23.72
N ARG A 20 51.47 -3.74 23.94
CA ARG A 20 50.79 -4.54 22.90
C ARG A 20 49.66 -3.79 22.18
N GLY A 21 49.48 -2.50 22.45
CA GLY A 21 48.47 -1.67 21.78
C GLY A 21 47.10 -1.67 22.44
N SER A 22 46.99 -1.95 23.75
CA SER A 22 45.75 -1.70 24.51
C SER A 22 45.32 -0.24 24.31
N GLN A 23 44.13 -0.07 23.74
CA GLN A 23 43.58 1.24 23.39
C GLN A 23 42.63 1.72 24.49
N CYS A 24 42.53 3.04 24.65
CA CYS A 24 41.57 3.64 25.56
C CYS A 24 40.13 3.25 25.16
N LEU A 25 39.38 2.63 26.08
CA LEU A 25 38.02 2.14 25.84
C LEU A 25 37.02 3.26 25.52
N VAL A 26 37.31 4.49 25.95
CA VAL A 26 36.54 5.67 25.57
C VAL A 26 36.82 6.04 24.11
N CYS A 27 38.10 6.11 23.72
CA CYS A 27 38.50 6.41 22.34
C CYS A 27 38.05 5.35 21.33
N THR A 28 37.96 4.09 21.75
CA THR A 28 37.47 2.99 20.90
C THR A 28 35.95 2.81 20.95
N HIS A 29 35.23 3.70 21.63
CA HIS A 29 33.77 3.68 21.77
C HIS A 29 33.25 2.36 22.39
N GLN A 30 34.02 1.79 23.32
CA GLN A 30 33.63 0.61 24.11
C GLN A 30 33.01 1.01 25.46
N VAL A 31 33.37 2.17 26.01
CA VAL A 31 32.80 2.73 27.25
C VAL A 31 32.24 4.14 27.00
N VAL A 32 30.98 4.36 27.38
CA VAL A 32 30.34 5.68 27.23
C VAL A 32 30.99 6.67 28.19
N ASN A 33 31.30 7.85 27.68
CA ASN A 33 31.93 8.94 28.41
C ASN A 33 31.21 10.25 28.09
N PRO A 34 31.26 11.28 28.96
CA PRO A 34 30.71 12.60 28.66
C PRO A 34 31.08 13.16 27.27
N SER A 35 32.27 12.86 26.73
CA SER A 35 32.67 13.33 25.39
C SER A 35 32.18 12.46 24.22
N THR A 36 31.67 11.25 24.48
CA THR A 36 31.29 10.26 23.44
C THR A 36 29.81 9.86 23.49
N CYS A 37 29.08 10.30 24.51
CA CYS A 37 27.67 10.01 24.68
C CYS A 37 26.76 10.71 23.65
N LEU A 38 25.55 10.19 23.48
CA LEU A 38 24.53 10.74 22.57
C LEU A 38 24.22 12.21 22.89
N ALA A 39 24.12 12.57 24.18
CA ALA A 39 23.85 13.94 24.61
C ALA A 39 24.85 14.97 24.05
N THR A 40 26.12 14.58 23.94
CA THR A 40 27.19 15.47 23.51
C THR A 40 27.42 15.42 22.00
N VAL A 41 27.36 14.23 21.40
CA VAL A 41 27.69 14.05 19.98
C VAL A 41 26.52 14.38 19.05
N ALA A 42 25.27 14.19 19.51
CA ALA A 42 24.06 14.48 18.74
C ALA A 42 22.99 15.15 19.62
N PRO A 43 23.22 16.40 20.08
CA PRO A 43 22.35 17.07 21.05
C PRO A 43 20.91 17.27 20.55
N GLU A 44 20.71 17.49 19.25
CA GLU A 44 19.40 17.59 18.62
C GLU A 44 18.63 16.25 18.65
N VAL A 45 19.34 15.13 18.53
CA VAL A 45 18.74 13.80 18.68
C VAL A 45 18.44 13.50 20.15
N ALA A 46 19.37 13.84 21.05
CA ALA A 46 19.18 13.70 22.49
C ALA A 46 17.99 14.53 23.02
N ALA A 47 17.73 15.71 22.45
CA ALA A 47 16.55 16.52 22.77
C ALA A 47 15.21 15.83 22.44
N MET A 48 15.24 14.82 21.58
CA MET A 48 14.06 14.00 21.24
C MET A 48 13.90 12.78 22.15
N TRP A 49 14.74 12.59 23.16
CA TRP A 49 14.64 11.47 24.09
C TRP A 49 13.33 11.51 24.87
N HIS A 50 12.66 10.36 25.00
CA HIS A 50 11.45 10.30 25.81
C HIS A 50 11.79 10.21 27.30
N GLU A 51 11.26 11.14 28.09
CA GLU A 51 11.65 11.38 29.49
C GLU A 51 11.30 10.21 30.42
N THR A 52 10.15 9.55 30.22
CA THR A 52 9.64 8.53 31.16
C THR A 52 9.62 7.10 30.62
N MET A 53 9.91 6.88 29.34
CA MET A 53 9.75 5.55 28.70
C MET A 53 11.05 4.78 28.54
N ASN A 54 12.18 5.41 28.87
CA ASN A 54 13.50 4.78 28.83
C ASN A 54 13.98 4.29 30.21
N GLY A 55 13.11 4.32 31.22
CA GLY A 55 13.49 4.05 32.61
C GLY A 55 14.56 5.04 33.07
N ASP A 56 15.62 4.53 33.69
CA ASP A 56 16.74 5.35 34.17
C ASP A 56 17.77 5.70 33.09
N LEU A 57 17.63 5.18 31.86
CA LEU A 57 18.57 5.47 30.78
C LEU A 57 18.39 6.90 30.27
N THR A 58 19.51 7.62 30.23
CA THR A 58 19.59 8.96 29.68
C THR A 58 20.43 8.99 28.40
N PRO A 59 20.34 10.07 27.59
CA PRO A 59 21.26 10.28 26.46
C PRO A 59 22.74 10.34 26.85
N ARG A 60 23.09 10.47 28.13
CA ARG A 60 24.48 10.44 28.61
C ARG A 60 25.02 9.02 28.80
N ASP A 61 24.15 8.02 28.82
CA ASP A 61 24.49 6.63 29.12
C ASP A 61 24.62 5.75 27.87
N VAL A 62 24.43 6.33 26.68
CA VAL A 62 24.41 5.60 25.40
C VAL A 62 25.30 6.24 24.35
N PHE A 63 25.85 5.43 23.45
CA PHE A 63 26.54 5.90 22.26
C PHE A 63 25.56 6.29 21.14
N PRO A 64 25.90 7.30 20.32
CA PRO A 64 25.15 7.61 19.09
C PRO A 64 25.03 6.43 18.13
N GLY A 65 26.06 5.59 18.04
CA GLY A 65 26.10 4.40 17.18
C GLY A 65 25.48 3.14 17.80
N SER A 66 24.78 3.26 18.93
CA SER A 66 24.23 2.09 19.62
C SER A 66 23.11 1.42 18.82
N SER A 67 23.13 0.08 18.78
CA SER A 67 22.06 -0.75 18.23
C SER A 67 20.87 -0.92 19.19
N ALA A 68 20.98 -0.42 20.42
CA ALA A 68 19.91 -0.46 21.40
C ALA A 68 18.70 0.39 20.91
N LYS A 69 17.51 -0.02 21.35
CA LYS A 69 16.29 0.75 21.15
C LYS A 69 16.10 1.74 22.29
N ALA A 70 15.63 2.92 21.94
CA ALA A 70 15.14 3.93 22.88
C ALA A 70 13.78 4.44 22.41
N TRP A 71 13.02 4.99 23.36
CA TRP A 71 11.80 5.73 23.10
C TRP A 71 12.10 7.20 22.80
N TRP A 72 11.45 7.71 21.76
CA TRP A 72 11.63 9.07 21.24
C TRP A 72 10.32 9.85 21.31
N LYS A 73 10.42 11.09 21.78
CA LYS A 73 9.35 12.08 21.76
C LYS A 73 9.14 12.56 20.32
N CYS A 74 7.92 12.46 19.83
CA CYS A 74 7.55 12.91 18.49
C CYS A 74 6.76 14.23 18.58
N VAL A 75 7.11 15.20 17.74
CA VAL A 75 6.41 16.50 17.66
C VAL A 75 4.92 16.37 17.31
N ASN A 76 4.53 15.28 16.64
CA ASN A 76 3.13 14.98 16.30
C ASN A 76 2.39 14.21 17.43
N GLY A 77 3.04 14.05 18.59
CA GLY A 77 2.53 13.34 19.76
C GLY A 77 2.27 11.85 19.51
N CYS A 78 3.07 11.22 18.65
CA CYS A 78 3.08 9.78 18.42
C CYS A 78 4.47 9.24 18.75
N ASP A 79 4.78 9.28 20.04
CA ASP A 79 6.05 8.82 20.59
C ASP A 79 6.29 7.35 20.21
N TYR A 80 7.54 7.01 19.94
CA TYR A 80 7.86 5.75 19.25
C TYR A 80 9.19 5.17 19.70
N ASP A 81 9.30 3.83 19.65
CA ASP A 81 10.55 3.12 19.82
C ASP A 81 11.37 3.11 18.52
N GLY A 82 12.69 3.21 18.63
CA GLY A 82 13.60 3.12 17.50
C GLY A 82 15.04 2.88 17.92
N VAL A 83 15.81 2.28 17.03
CA VAL A 83 17.26 2.07 17.23
C VAL A 83 17.99 3.42 17.25
N ILE A 84 18.86 3.63 18.25
CA ILE A 84 19.59 4.90 18.45
C ILE A 84 20.43 5.26 17.23
N ALA A 85 21.26 4.34 16.74
CA ALA A 85 22.06 4.57 15.53
C ALA A 85 21.21 5.00 14.32
N LYS A 86 20.05 4.36 14.12
CA LYS A 86 19.15 4.71 13.02
C LYS A 86 18.50 6.08 13.20
N ARG A 87 18.16 6.47 14.44
CA ARG A 87 17.66 7.81 14.71
C ARG A 87 18.73 8.86 14.36
N VAL A 88 19.99 8.62 14.73
CA VAL A 88 21.12 9.50 14.40
C VAL A 88 21.36 9.58 12.88
N GLU A 89 21.19 8.47 12.15
CA GLU A 89 21.19 8.45 10.67
C GLU A 89 19.98 9.18 10.03
N GLY A 90 19.08 9.78 10.82
CA GLY A 90 17.93 10.55 10.34
C GLY A 90 16.63 9.74 10.20
N VAL A 91 16.58 8.49 10.65
CA VAL A 91 15.34 7.69 10.58
C VAL A 91 14.27 8.29 11.50
N GLY A 92 13.20 8.77 10.87
CA GLY A 92 12.02 9.41 11.46
C GLY A 92 11.10 8.50 12.30
N CYS A 93 10.08 9.13 12.91
CA CYS A 93 8.96 8.43 13.54
C CYS A 93 8.29 7.44 12.56
N ARG A 94 8.20 6.17 12.98
CA ARG A 94 7.58 5.07 12.22
C ARG A 94 6.09 5.29 11.97
N TYR A 95 5.40 6.01 12.85
CA TYR A 95 3.98 6.34 12.70
C TYR A 95 3.78 7.51 11.73
N CYS A 96 4.54 8.61 11.86
CA CYS A 96 4.46 9.75 10.93
C CYS A 96 4.77 9.37 9.47
N SER A 97 5.71 8.45 9.29
CA SER A 97 6.10 7.92 7.97
C SER A 97 5.22 6.76 7.47
N ASN A 98 4.15 6.42 8.20
CA ASN A 98 3.22 5.31 7.89
C ASN A 98 3.88 3.94 7.75
N ARG A 99 5.10 3.76 8.28
CA ARG A 99 5.77 2.45 8.37
C ARG A 99 5.19 1.57 9.47
N ALA A 100 4.43 2.16 10.39
CA ALA A 100 3.67 1.46 11.41
C ALA A 100 2.33 2.17 11.67
N VAL A 101 1.37 1.40 12.17
CA VAL A 101 0.02 1.88 12.48
C VAL A 101 -0.03 2.38 13.92
N SER A 102 -0.75 3.48 14.11
CA SER A 102 -1.13 4.10 15.37
C SER A 102 -2.58 4.54 15.29
N LYS A 103 -3.16 4.92 16.43
CA LYS A 103 -4.51 5.49 16.49
C LYS A 103 -4.67 6.79 15.69
N LYS A 104 -3.58 7.49 15.34
CA LYS A 104 -3.61 8.77 14.62
C LYS A 104 -3.52 8.63 13.09
N ASN A 105 -2.88 7.56 12.60
CA ASN A 105 -2.62 7.38 11.16
C ASN A 105 -3.33 6.16 10.54
N CYS A 106 -4.16 5.45 11.31
CA CYS A 106 -4.93 4.32 10.77
C CYS A 106 -5.95 4.79 9.72
N MET A 107 -6.37 3.86 8.84
CA MET A 107 -7.33 4.12 7.76
C MET A 107 -8.65 4.66 8.30
N ARG A 108 -9.14 4.13 9.43
CA ARG A 108 -10.38 4.59 10.08
C ARG A 108 -10.39 6.10 10.32
N VAL A 109 -9.24 6.66 10.69
CA VAL A 109 -9.09 8.07 11.06
C VAL A 109 -8.72 8.91 9.85
N THR A 110 -7.80 8.44 9.02
CA THR A 110 -7.24 9.23 7.91
C THR A 110 -8.04 9.14 6.62
N ARG A 111 -8.79 8.05 6.41
CA ARG A 111 -9.57 7.74 5.20
C ARG A 111 -10.88 7.00 5.57
N PRO A 112 -11.82 7.69 6.24
CA PRO A 112 -13.11 7.10 6.61
C PRO A 112 -13.93 6.63 5.41
N ASP A 113 -13.73 7.25 4.25
CA ASP A 113 -14.30 6.83 2.96
C ASP A 113 -13.84 5.42 2.55
N LEU A 114 -12.54 5.14 2.65
CA LEU A 114 -12.00 3.80 2.40
C LEU A 114 -12.38 2.81 3.50
N ALA A 115 -12.43 3.26 4.75
CA ALA A 115 -12.85 2.43 5.87
C ALA A 115 -14.30 1.95 5.72
N ALA A 116 -15.19 2.75 5.12
CA ALA A 116 -16.58 2.38 4.86
C ALA A 116 -16.71 1.28 3.79
N GLU A 117 -15.78 1.23 2.84
CA GLU A 117 -15.72 0.17 1.82
C GLU A 117 -14.87 -1.02 2.25
N PHE A 118 -14.33 -1.04 3.47
CA PHE A 118 -13.47 -2.13 3.91
C PHE A 118 -14.30 -3.40 4.09
N HIS A 119 -13.89 -4.50 3.44
CA HIS A 119 -14.68 -5.72 3.49
C HIS A 119 -14.75 -6.27 4.93
N PRO A 120 -15.96 -6.61 5.44
CA PRO A 120 -16.17 -6.95 6.86
C PRO A 120 -15.43 -8.20 7.36
N TRP A 121 -15.24 -9.25 6.55
CA TRP A 121 -14.57 -10.49 6.98
C TRP A 121 -13.44 -11.02 6.08
N LYS A 122 -13.33 -10.59 4.80
CA LYS A 122 -12.30 -11.12 3.89
C LYS A 122 -10.88 -10.64 4.18
N ASN A 123 -10.71 -9.68 5.11
CA ASN A 123 -9.40 -9.13 5.49
C ASN A 123 -8.75 -9.83 6.69
N GLY A 124 -9.34 -10.93 7.19
CA GLY A 124 -8.89 -11.62 8.40
C GLY A 124 -8.96 -10.71 9.62
N GLU A 125 -7.91 -10.68 10.43
CA GLU A 125 -7.84 -9.83 11.63
C GLU A 125 -7.61 -8.34 11.34
N ARG A 126 -7.33 -7.97 10.08
CA ARG A 126 -7.11 -6.57 9.73
C ARG A 126 -8.43 -5.82 9.81
N THR A 127 -8.42 -4.71 10.55
CA THR A 127 -9.53 -3.76 10.63
C THR A 127 -9.08 -2.40 10.08
N PRO A 128 -10.01 -1.49 9.75
CA PRO A 128 -9.64 -0.11 9.41
C PRO A 128 -8.81 0.61 10.48
N GLY A 129 -8.87 0.16 11.75
CA GLY A 129 -8.08 0.70 12.85
C GLY A 129 -6.66 0.13 12.95
N SER A 130 -6.37 -0.99 12.28
CA SER A 130 -5.11 -1.72 12.38
C SER A 130 -4.26 -1.68 11.09
N VAL A 131 -4.66 -0.86 10.11
CA VAL A 131 -3.91 -0.65 8.85
C VAL A 131 -3.83 0.84 8.53
N VAL A 132 -2.75 1.29 7.91
CA VAL A 132 -2.69 2.61 7.26
C VAL A 132 -3.38 2.55 5.89
N ALA A 133 -4.04 3.62 5.48
CA ALA A 133 -4.76 3.64 4.21
C ALA A 133 -3.86 3.37 3.00
N GLY A 134 -2.65 3.94 2.99
CA GLY A 134 -1.66 3.78 1.93
C GLY A 134 -0.80 2.52 2.02
N THR A 135 -1.32 1.43 2.57
CA THR A 135 -0.59 0.16 2.66
C THR A 135 -0.45 -0.51 1.29
N SER A 136 0.71 -1.13 1.03
CA SER A 136 0.92 -1.96 -0.17
C SER A 136 0.26 -3.35 -0.08
N HIS A 137 -0.29 -3.71 1.10
CA HIS A 137 -1.03 -4.95 1.25
C HIS A 137 -2.30 -4.92 0.40
N LYS A 138 -2.56 -6.03 -0.30
CA LYS A 138 -3.87 -6.29 -0.90
C LYS A 138 -4.92 -6.40 0.20
N LEU A 139 -5.97 -5.61 0.05
CA LEU A 139 -7.13 -5.60 0.93
C LEU A 139 -8.37 -5.91 0.09
N TRP A 140 -9.34 -6.57 0.72
CA TRP A 140 -10.66 -6.77 0.16
C TRP A 140 -11.54 -5.56 0.46
N TRP A 141 -12.27 -5.13 -0.55
CA TRP A 141 -13.20 -4.01 -0.52
C TRP A 141 -14.60 -4.51 -0.85
N LEU A 142 -15.61 -3.80 -0.36
CA LEU A 142 -17.02 -4.08 -0.56
C LEU A 142 -17.72 -2.78 -0.98
N CYS A 143 -18.38 -2.80 -2.13
CA CYS A 143 -19.14 -1.67 -2.63
C CYS A 143 -20.56 -1.72 -2.07
N THR A 144 -21.00 -0.62 -1.48
CA THR A 144 -22.39 -0.41 -1.10
C THR A 144 -23.10 0.49 -2.13
N PRO A 145 -24.38 0.24 -2.47
CA PRO A 145 -25.24 -0.85 -1.96
C PRO A 145 -25.12 -2.17 -2.73
N HIS A 146 -24.37 -2.22 -3.83
CA HIS A 146 -24.41 -3.35 -4.78
C HIS A 146 -23.84 -4.68 -4.27
N GLY A 147 -23.04 -4.66 -3.20
CA GLY A 147 -22.46 -5.86 -2.61
C GLY A 147 -21.28 -6.46 -3.37
N HIS A 148 -20.77 -5.78 -4.41
CA HIS A 148 -19.60 -6.26 -5.14
C HIS A 148 -18.36 -6.21 -4.27
N ASP A 149 -17.59 -7.30 -4.27
CA ASP A 149 -16.30 -7.35 -3.59
C ASP A 149 -15.12 -7.51 -4.55
N TRP A 150 -14.01 -6.85 -4.24
CA TRP A 150 -12.78 -6.95 -5.02
C TRP A 150 -11.54 -6.75 -4.15
N ASP A 151 -10.40 -7.30 -4.58
CA ASP A 151 -9.10 -7.05 -3.96
C ASP A 151 -8.27 -6.02 -4.74
N VAL A 152 -7.70 -5.07 -4.02
CA VAL A 152 -6.64 -4.18 -4.52
C VAL A 152 -5.87 -3.61 -3.33
N SER A 153 -4.62 -3.20 -3.50
CA SER A 153 -3.84 -2.61 -2.41
C SER A 153 -4.39 -1.24 -1.97
N GLY A 154 -4.21 -0.92 -0.68
CA GLY A 154 -4.66 0.36 -0.12
C GLY A 154 -3.97 1.57 -0.76
N ASP A 155 -2.67 1.46 -1.05
CA ASP A 155 -1.91 2.52 -1.71
C ASP A 155 -2.41 2.82 -3.14
N HIS A 156 -2.87 1.81 -3.87
CA HIS A 156 -3.52 2.00 -5.17
C HIS A 156 -4.84 2.76 -5.02
N ARG A 157 -5.67 2.40 -4.03
CA ARG A 157 -6.93 3.13 -3.73
C ARG A 157 -6.64 4.59 -3.40
N VAL A 158 -5.61 4.85 -2.59
CA VAL A 158 -5.23 6.20 -2.17
C VAL A 158 -4.73 7.05 -3.34
N ARG A 159 -3.85 6.52 -4.19
CA ARG A 159 -3.23 7.29 -5.29
C ARG A 159 -4.15 7.45 -6.49
N SER A 160 -4.89 6.41 -6.86
CA SER A 160 -5.65 6.36 -8.11
C SER A 160 -7.15 6.66 -7.93
N GLY A 161 -7.64 6.74 -6.69
CA GLY A 161 -9.06 6.97 -6.42
C GLY A 161 -9.96 5.88 -7.03
N THR A 162 -9.45 4.67 -7.19
CA THR A 162 -10.21 3.59 -7.85
C THR A 162 -11.37 3.15 -6.97
N GLY A 163 -12.57 3.14 -7.54
CA GLY A 163 -13.77 2.57 -6.92
C GLY A 163 -14.01 1.13 -7.37
N CYS A 164 -15.26 0.68 -7.23
CA CYS A 164 -15.69 -0.65 -7.63
C CYS A 164 -15.43 -0.91 -9.13
N PRO A 165 -14.65 -1.94 -9.50
CA PRO A 165 -14.36 -2.24 -10.91
C PRO A 165 -15.59 -2.78 -11.65
N TYR A 166 -16.58 -3.32 -10.94
CA TYR A 166 -17.83 -3.82 -11.52
C TYR A 166 -18.79 -2.67 -11.83
N CYS A 167 -19.00 -1.73 -10.88
CA CYS A 167 -19.82 -0.54 -11.15
C CYS A 167 -19.27 0.34 -12.27
N SER A 168 -17.95 0.37 -12.45
CA SER A 168 -17.30 1.11 -13.55
C SER A 168 -17.18 0.32 -14.85
N GLY A 169 -17.70 -0.90 -14.93
CA GLY A 169 -17.67 -1.74 -16.13
C GLY A 169 -16.27 -2.26 -16.53
N LYS A 170 -15.28 -2.14 -15.65
CA LYS A 170 -13.91 -2.63 -15.87
C LYS A 170 -13.77 -4.14 -15.64
N LYS A 171 -14.62 -4.71 -14.77
CA LYS A 171 -14.78 -6.15 -14.54
C LYS A 171 -16.25 -6.53 -14.68
N VAL A 172 -16.51 -7.79 -14.98
CA VAL A 172 -17.87 -8.33 -15.16
C VAL A 172 -18.33 -9.00 -13.87
N TRP A 173 -19.58 -8.75 -13.50
CA TRP A 173 -20.32 -9.38 -12.42
C TRP A 173 -21.63 -9.88 -13.02
N VAL A 174 -21.77 -11.21 -13.08
CA VAL A 174 -22.94 -11.87 -13.66
C VAL A 174 -24.20 -11.51 -12.87
N GLY A 175 -25.27 -11.16 -13.58
CA GLY A 175 -26.53 -10.68 -13.00
C GLY A 175 -26.54 -9.18 -12.68
N PHE A 176 -25.46 -8.45 -12.96
CA PHE A 176 -25.39 -7.01 -12.70
C PHE A 176 -24.99 -6.19 -13.93
N ASN A 177 -23.76 -6.36 -14.43
CA ASN A 177 -23.24 -5.54 -15.54
C ASN A 177 -22.82 -6.35 -16.76
N ASP A 178 -23.01 -7.67 -16.75
CA ASP A 178 -22.80 -8.50 -17.91
C ASP A 178 -23.78 -8.14 -19.05
N MET A 179 -23.42 -8.50 -20.28
CA MET A 179 -24.19 -8.17 -21.47
C MET A 179 -25.55 -8.87 -21.47
N ALA A 180 -25.63 -10.12 -20.98
CA ALA A 180 -26.90 -10.83 -20.93
C ALA A 180 -27.93 -10.16 -20.01
N THR A 181 -27.47 -9.63 -18.88
CA THR A 181 -28.32 -8.88 -17.95
C THR A 181 -28.67 -7.49 -18.47
N THR A 182 -27.69 -6.74 -18.97
CA THR A 182 -27.88 -5.31 -19.28
C THR A 182 -28.40 -5.05 -20.68
N ARG A 183 -28.15 -5.96 -21.62
CA ARG A 183 -28.52 -5.87 -23.05
C ARG A 183 -28.87 -7.24 -23.63
N PRO A 184 -29.97 -7.88 -23.17
CA PRO A 184 -30.40 -9.18 -23.67
C PRO A 184 -30.66 -9.20 -25.18
N GLU A 185 -30.97 -8.06 -25.80
CA GLU A 185 -31.11 -7.96 -27.26
C GLU A 185 -29.80 -8.23 -28.01
N MET A 186 -28.65 -7.94 -27.40
CA MET A 186 -27.34 -8.18 -28.00
C MET A 186 -26.93 -9.65 -27.92
N THR A 187 -27.49 -10.44 -26.98
CA THR A 187 -27.12 -11.85 -26.85
C THR A 187 -27.63 -12.69 -28.01
N ALA A 188 -28.77 -12.30 -28.61
CA ALA A 188 -29.30 -12.97 -29.80
C ALA A 188 -28.34 -12.86 -30.98
N GLU A 189 -27.60 -11.75 -31.08
CA GLU A 189 -26.62 -11.55 -32.14
C GLU A 189 -25.22 -12.04 -31.76
N PHE A 190 -25.02 -12.63 -30.60
CA PHE A 190 -23.69 -13.07 -30.16
C PHE A 190 -23.34 -14.42 -30.81
N SER A 191 -22.28 -14.46 -31.62
CA SER A 191 -21.90 -15.68 -32.33
C SER A 191 -21.15 -16.66 -31.42
N LEU A 192 -21.85 -17.65 -30.87
CA LEU A 192 -21.26 -18.66 -29.98
C LEU A 192 -20.23 -19.56 -30.70
N SER A 193 -20.41 -19.80 -31.99
CA SER A 193 -19.51 -20.63 -32.80
C SER A 193 -18.15 -19.96 -33.07
N ARG A 194 -18.10 -18.62 -33.03
CA ARG A 194 -16.91 -17.82 -33.40
C ARG A 194 -16.17 -17.21 -32.22
N ASN A 195 -16.81 -17.14 -31.05
CA ASN A 195 -16.24 -16.51 -29.86
C ASN A 195 -15.59 -17.51 -28.88
N GLY A 196 -15.49 -18.80 -29.24
CA GLY A 196 -14.92 -19.83 -28.40
C GLY A 196 -15.70 -19.98 -27.09
N ASP A 197 -15.01 -19.98 -25.95
CA ASP A 197 -15.62 -20.10 -24.63
C ASP A 197 -16.24 -18.80 -24.11
N LEU A 198 -16.09 -17.68 -24.83
CA LEU A 198 -16.62 -16.40 -24.39
C LEU A 198 -18.15 -16.40 -24.52
N THR A 199 -18.84 -16.15 -23.41
CA THR A 199 -20.30 -16.01 -23.38
C THR A 199 -20.71 -14.55 -23.18
N PRO A 200 -21.99 -14.19 -23.43
CA PRO A 200 -22.50 -12.86 -23.08
C PRO A 200 -22.45 -12.55 -21.57
N GLN A 201 -22.29 -13.55 -20.70
CA GLN A 201 -22.12 -13.34 -19.26
C GLN A 201 -20.68 -12.96 -18.87
N ASP A 202 -19.71 -13.12 -19.78
CA ASP A 202 -18.28 -12.87 -19.54
C ASP A 202 -17.81 -11.47 -20.00
N VAL A 203 -18.72 -10.67 -20.55
CA VAL A 203 -18.43 -9.34 -21.09
C VAL A 203 -19.49 -8.34 -20.67
N VAL A 204 -19.08 -7.10 -20.40
CA VAL A 204 -20.01 -5.97 -20.35
C VAL A 204 -20.39 -5.57 -21.77
N ALA A 205 -21.62 -5.08 -21.97
CA ALA A 205 -22.07 -4.68 -23.30
C ALA A 205 -21.18 -3.61 -23.95
N GLY A 206 -20.74 -2.62 -23.17
CA GLY A 206 -19.86 -1.53 -23.63
C GLY A 206 -18.38 -1.89 -23.73
N THR A 207 -18.04 -3.17 -23.88
CA THR A 207 -16.63 -3.58 -23.92
C THR A 207 -15.95 -3.17 -25.23
N GLY A 208 -14.70 -2.70 -25.15
CA GLY A 208 -13.85 -2.50 -26.33
C GLY A 208 -13.27 -3.79 -26.92
N LYS A 209 -13.57 -4.97 -26.34
CA LYS A 209 -13.14 -6.26 -26.90
C LYS A 209 -13.82 -6.49 -28.26
N ARG A 210 -13.05 -7.02 -29.23
CA ARG A 210 -13.60 -7.50 -30.50
C ARG A 210 -14.33 -8.81 -30.28
N ILE A 211 -15.61 -8.83 -30.66
CA ILE A 211 -16.54 -9.94 -30.54
C ILE A 211 -17.10 -10.24 -31.93
N TRP A 212 -17.35 -11.51 -32.22
CA TRP A 212 -18.07 -11.93 -33.42
C TRP A 212 -19.58 -11.89 -33.19
N TRP A 213 -20.29 -11.25 -34.11
CA TRP A 213 -21.74 -11.09 -34.08
C TRP A 213 -22.35 -11.83 -35.27
N GLU A 214 -23.49 -12.49 -35.06
CA GLU A 214 -24.22 -13.22 -36.10
C GLU A 214 -25.49 -12.47 -36.51
N CYS A 215 -25.71 -12.33 -37.81
CA CYS A 215 -26.82 -11.52 -38.30
C CYS A 215 -28.08 -12.35 -38.28
N GLN A 216 -29.01 -12.03 -37.39
CA GLN A 216 -30.27 -12.77 -37.27
C GLN A 216 -31.13 -12.79 -38.56
N THR A 217 -30.87 -11.90 -39.53
CA THR A 217 -31.58 -11.89 -40.82
C THR A 217 -30.91 -12.74 -41.89
N CYS A 218 -29.58 -12.82 -41.92
CA CYS A 218 -28.86 -13.48 -43.03
C CYS A 218 -27.80 -14.50 -42.60
N GLY A 219 -27.66 -14.76 -41.30
CA GLY A 219 -26.73 -15.73 -40.72
C GLY A 219 -25.25 -15.39 -40.89
N HIS A 220 -24.90 -14.19 -41.35
CA HIS A 220 -23.51 -13.82 -41.57
C HIS A 220 -22.85 -13.34 -40.27
N ASP A 221 -21.66 -13.84 -39.99
CA ASP A 221 -20.84 -13.42 -38.86
C ASP A 221 -19.97 -12.20 -39.22
N TRP A 222 -19.93 -11.18 -38.36
CA TRP A 222 -19.00 -10.05 -38.51
C TRP A 222 -18.33 -9.68 -37.19
N PRO A 223 -17.06 -9.22 -37.23
CA PRO A 223 -16.37 -8.77 -36.02
C PRO A 223 -16.69 -7.30 -35.74
N SER A 224 -17.04 -6.99 -34.49
CA SER A 224 -17.17 -5.60 -34.00
C SER A 224 -16.91 -5.54 -32.50
N THR A 225 -16.57 -4.37 -31.97
CA THR A 225 -16.44 -4.20 -30.52
C THR A 225 -17.82 -4.13 -29.86
N GLY A 226 -17.91 -4.53 -28.59
CA GLY A 226 -19.15 -4.47 -27.81
C GLY A 226 -19.74 -3.07 -27.73
N ASP A 227 -18.92 -2.06 -27.43
CA ASP A 227 -19.33 -0.65 -27.39
C ASP A 227 -19.87 -0.15 -28.74
N SER A 228 -19.20 -0.49 -29.84
CA SER A 228 -19.69 -0.17 -31.19
C SER A 228 -21.03 -0.83 -31.46
N ARG A 229 -21.21 -2.10 -31.05
CA ARG A 229 -22.47 -2.82 -31.23
C ARG A 229 -23.59 -2.20 -30.38
N ALA A 230 -23.32 -1.92 -29.11
CA ALA A 230 -24.26 -1.34 -28.16
C ALA A 230 -24.74 0.06 -28.57
N ASN A 231 -23.89 0.84 -29.25
CA ASN A 231 -24.24 2.17 -29.76
C ASN A 231 -24.87 2.17 -31.16
N SER A 232 -24.75 1.07 -31.93
CA SER A 232 -25.30 0.98 -33.27
C SER A 232 -26.78 0.57 -33.27
N LYS A 233 -27.67 1.51 -33.64
CA LYS A 233 -29.07 1.22 -33.99
C LYS A 233 -29.25 0.44 -35.30
N ARG A 234 -28.17 0.15 -36.03
CA ARG A 234 -28.21 -0.51 -37.34
C ARG A 234 -27.56 -1.88 -37.26
N GLY A 235 -28.24 -2.89 -37.80
CA GLY A 235 -27.69 -4.24 -37.98
C GLY A 235 -26.55 -4.28 -39.00
N PHE A 236 -26.05 -5.49 -39.28
CA PHE A 236 -24.96 -5.75 -40.22
C PHE A 236 -25.10 -4.94 -41.52
N LYS A 237 -24.06 -4.15 -41.87
CA LYS A 237 -24.11 -3.12 -42.92
C LYS A 237 -24.50 -3.68 -44.29
N GLU A 238 -24.06 -4.88 -44.64
CA GLU A 238 -24.42 -5.51 -45.92
C GLU A 238 -25.88 -5.95 -45.96
N CYS A 239 -26.45 -6.38 -44.83
CA CYS A 239 -27.87 -6.69 -44.74
C CYS A 239 -28.72 -5.41 -44.88
N ALA A 240 -28.26 -4.30 -44.29
CA ALA A 240 -28.91 -2.99 -44.44
C ALA A 240 -28.84 -2.44 -45.89
N GLN A 241 -27.76 -2.72 -46.62
CA GLN A 241 -27.63 -2.36 -48.03
C GLN A 241 -28.51 -3.23 -48.94
N ARG A 242 -28.60 -4.54 -48.69
CA ARG A 242 -29.48 -5.47 -49.43
C ARG A 242 -30.98 -5.19 -49.23
N LYS A 243 -31.39 -4.60 -48.10
CA LYS A 243 -32.77 -4.14 -47.89
C LYS A 243 -33.10 -2.86 -48.68
N ARG A 244 -32.12 -1.98 -48.92
CA ARG A 244 -32.31 -0.72 -49.67
C ARG A 244 -32.34 -0.91 -51.18
N SER A 245 -31.78 -1.99 -51.70
CA SER A 245 -31.79 -2.32 -53.13
C SER A 245 -33.00 -3.17 -53.57
N ARG A 246 -33.90 -3.50 -52.63
CA ARG A 246 -35.13 -4.29 -52.86
C ARG A 246 -36.43 -3.52 -52.53
N ALA A 247 -36.32 -2.23 -52.21
CA ALA A 247 -37.44 -1.30 -52.01
C ALA A 247 -37.41 -0.25 -53.13
#